data_AF-A0A0G0DDK4-F1
#
_entry.id   AF-A0A0G0DDK4-F1
#
_cell.length_a   1.000
_cell.length_b   1.000
_cell.length_c   1.000
_cell.angle_alpha   90.00
_cell.angle_beta   90.00
_cell.angle_gamma   90.00
#
_symmetry.space_group_name_H-M   'P 1'
#
loop_
_entity.id
_entity.type
_entity.pdbx_description
1 polymer ?
#
loop_
_entity_poly.entity_id
_entity_poly.type
_entity_poly.pdbx_seq_one_letter_code
_entity_poly.pdbx_strand_id
1 'polypeptide(L)'
;MEPIGKILNQRIDDIVSNDNKKISNPVTNVNTSDNVKRNNNDNNVNEHIEKNKYAFNPDKFSPFTRKAQIALEIAKGLGDEKNYANYRKVVNTIDQDKAYRLFRSTLDDVKAKEKTNNPVRNRGAWFMWKYKNHQY
;
A
#
# COMPACT_ATOMS: atom_id res chain seq x y z
N MET A 1 8.30 68.16 14.03
CA MET A 1 7.71 67.75 12.75
C MET A 1 6.23 67.50 13.01
N GLU A 2 5.37 68.42 12.58
CA GLU A 2 3.95 68.14 12.28
C GLU A 2 3.80 68.17 10.74
N PRO A 3 2.64 67.89 10.09
CA PRO A 3 1.32 67.42 10.57
C PRO A 3 0.72 66.29 9.65
N ILE A 4 -0.61 66.12 9.69
CA ILE A 4 -1.52 65.56 8.64
C ILE A 4 -1.76 64.04 8.80
N GLY A 5 -2.98 63.49 8.80
CA GLY A 5 -4.31 64.01 8.47
C GLY A 5 -5.26 62.82 8.27
N LYS A 6 -6.56 63.08 8.47
CA LYS A 6 -7.73 62.21 8.27
C LYS A 6 -7.75 61.50 6.91
N ILE A 7 -8.51 60.39 6.80
CA ILE A 7 -9.44 59.97 5.70
C ILE A 7 -10.01 58.60 6.14
N LEU A 8 -11.28 58.41 6.49
CA LEU A 8 -12.55 58.48 5.74
C LEU A 8 -12.83 57.24 4.85
N ASN A 9 -13.90 56.52 5.23
CA ASN A 9 -14.73 55.55 4.51
C ASN A 9 -14.59 55.44 3.00
N GLN A 10 -14.46 54.20 2.48
CA GLN A 10 -15.06 53.71 1.22
C GLN A 10 -15.36 52.20 1.39
N ARG A 11 -16.61 51.80 1.61
CA ARG A 11 -17.56 51.26 0.59
C ARG A 11 -16.88 50.48 -0.54
N ILE A 12 -17.12 49.17 -0.56
CA ILE A 12 -17.10 48.36 -1.77
C ILE A 12 -18.54 47.87 -1.94
N ASP A 13 -19.30 48.63 -2.73
CA ASP A 13 -20.53 48.14 -3.35
C ASP A 13 -20.14 47.53 -4.72
N ASP A 14 -20.78 46.39 -5.02
CA ASP A 14 -21.13 45.85 -6.34
C ASP A 14 -20.08 45.21 -7.27
N ILE A 15 -20.06 43.87 -7.30
CA ILE A 15 -20.23 43.12 -8.56
C ILE A 15 -21.26 42.01 -8.35
N VAL A 16 -22.46 42.25 -8.88
CA VAL A 16 -23.47 41.23 -9.17
C VAL A 16 -23.06 40.49 -10.44
N SER A 17 -23.00 39.16 -10.38
CA SER A 17 -23.40 38.33 -11.52
C SER A 17 -24.13 37.10 -11.01
N ASN A 18 -25.42 37.13 -11.33
CA ASN A 18 -26.43 36.14 -11.06
C ASN A 18 -26.46 35.23 -12.30
N ASP A 19 -26.24 33.92 -12.14
CA ASP A 19 -26.88 32.96 -13.03
C ASP A 19 -27.23 31.68 -12.27
N ASN A 20 -28.55 31.48 -12.24
CA ASN A 20 -29.25 30.40 -11.60
C ASN A 20 -29.07 29.09 -12.39
N LYS A 21 -28.73 28.01 -11.68
CA LYS A 21 -29.39 26.72 -11.90
C LYS A 21 -29.37 25.87 -10.62
N LYS A 22 -30.43 26.00 -9.82
CA LYS A 22 -30.96 24.88 -9.00
C LYS A 22 -31.36 23.76 -9.99
N ILE A 23 -31.35 22.46 -9.69
CA ILE A 23 -32.22 21.76 -8.73
C ILE A 23 -31.65 20.33 -8.52
N SER A 24 -31.91 19.85 -7.32
CA SER A 24 -31.62 18.57 -6.64
C SER A 24 -32.04 17.24 -7.29
N ASN A 25 -31.20 16.22 -7.05
CA ASN A 25 -31.29 14.73 -6.98
C ASN A 25 -32.56 13.96 -7.42
N PRO A 26 -32.38 12.68 -7.80
CA PRO A 26 -32.73 11.63 -6.85
C PRO A 26 -31.68 10.51 -6.67
N VAL A 27 -31.62 10.00 -5.45
CA VAL A 27 -30.98 8.72 -5.11
C VAL A 27 -31.81 7.59 -5.70
N THR A 28 -31.19 6.72 -6.50
CA THR A 28 -31.74 5.41 -6.84
C THR A 28 -30.76 4.32 -6.42
N ASN A 29 -31.11 3.66 -5.32
CA ASN A 29 -30.65 2.32 -4.95
C ASN A 29 -31.20 1.34 -5.98
N VAL A 30 -30.35 0.66 -6.77
CA VAL A 30 -30.75 -0.53 -7.54
C VAL A 30 -29.58 -1.53 -7.61
N ASN A 31 -29.72 -2.58 -6.80
CA ASN A 31 -29.32 -3.98 -6.98
C ASN A 31 -27.93 -4.35 -7.55
N THR A 32 -27.12 -4.87 -6.63
CA THR A 32 -26.12 -5.90 -6.85
C THR A 32 -26.72 -7.14 -7.53
N SER A 33 -26.20 -7.54 -8.70
CA SER A 33 -25.99 -8.95 -9.08
C SER A 33 -25.32 -9.08 -10.46
N ASP A 34 -24.13 -9.71 -10.43
CA ASP A 34 -23.56 -10.65 -11.39
C ASP A 34 -23.49 -10.30 -12.89
N ASN A 35 -22.26 -10.06 -13.35
CA ASN A 35 -21.65 -10.80 -14.48
C ASN A 35 -20.23 -10.25 -14.75
N VAL A 36 -19.26 -10.61 -13.90
CA VAL A 36 -17.85 -10.43 -14.24
C VAL A 36 -17.49 -11.51 -15.25
N LYS A 37 -17.56 -11.14 -16.53
CA LYS A 37 -17.00 -11.89 -17.65
C LYS A 37 -15.58 -12.34 -17.28
N ARG A 38 -15.37 -13.66 -17.34
CA ARG A 38 -14.06 -14.31 -17.41
C ARG A 38 -13.27 -13.62 -18.52
N ASN A 39 -12.32 -12.75 -18.18
CA ASN A 39 -11.45 -12.15 -19.17
C ASN A 39 -10.22 -13.02 -19.33
N ASN A 40 -9.94 -13.31 -20.60
CA ASN A 40 -9.03 -14.33 -21.06
C ASN A 40 -7.58 -14.07 -20.64
N ASN A 41 -6.89 -15.20 -20.60
CA ASN A 41 -5.46 -15.42 -20.52
C ASN A 41 -4.68 -14.63 -21.59
N ASP A 42 -4.35 -13.37 -21.31
CA ASP A 42 -3.35 -12.62 -22.08
C ASP A 42 -1.95 -12.87 -21.49
N ASN A 43 -1.32 -13.93 -21.98
CA ASN A 43 0.08 -14.26 -21.78
C ASN A 43 1.00 -13.29 -22.56
N ASN A 44 0.95 -12.00 -22.25
CA ASN A 44 1.96 -11.06 -22.72
C ASN A 44 2.33 -10.08 -21.62
N VAL A 45 3.08 -10.57 -20.64
CA VAL A 45 3.77 -9.71 -19.68
C VAL A 45 4.95 -9.09 -20.41
N ASN A 46 4.71 -7.92 -21.01
CA ASN A 46 5.75 -6.98 -21.41
C ASN A 46 6.82 -6.92 -20.31
N GLU A 47 8.02 -7.45 -20.57
CA GLU A 47 9.14 -7.60 -19.62
C GLU A 47 9.77 -6.26 -19.16
N HIS A 48 9.11 -5.12 -19.42
CA HIS A 48 9.67 -3.79 -19.26
C HIS A 48 8.91 -2.88 -18.29
N ILE A 49 8.04 -3.42 -17.43
CA ILE A 49 7.34 -2.63 -16.40
C ILE A 49 8.16 -2.70 -15.09
N GLU A 50 9.13 -1.80 -14.97
CA GLU A 50 9.82 -1.38 -13.74
C GLU A 50 10.17 -2.51 -12.74
N LYS A 51 11.15 -3.37 -13.08
CA LYS A 51 11.61 -4.52 -12.26
C LYS A 51 12.00 -4.22 -10.80
N ASN A 52 12.00 -2.97 -10.34
CA ASN A 52 12.36 -2.58 -8.97
C ASN A 52 11.47 -1.48 -8.38
N LYS A 53 10.28 -1.19 -8.96
CA LYS A 53 9.39 -0.12 -8.44
C LYS A 53 9.05 -0.25 -6.95
N TYR A 54 9.01 -1.50 -6.48
CA TYR A 54 8.60 -1.86 -5.12
C TYR A 54 9.75 -2.33 -4.22
N ALA A 55 10.98 -2.28 -4.75
CA ALA A 55 12.17 -2.65 -4.00
C ALA A 55 12.46 -1.61 -2.91
N PHE A 56 13.04 -2.06 -1.80
CA PHE A 56 13.57 -1.14 -0.81
C PHE A 56 14.71 -0.32 -1.43
N ASN A 57 14.57 1.02 -1.44
CA ASN A 57 15.62 1.94 -1.85
C ASN A 57 16.13 2.71 -0.62
N PRO A 58 17.34 2.40 -0.12
CA PRO A 58 17.90 3.01 1.08
C PRO A 58 18.14 4.51 0.93
N ASP A 59 18.43 4.99 -0.28
CA ASP A 59 18.74 6.40 -0.55
C ASP A 59 17.48 7.29 -0.52
N LYS A 60 16.31 6.68 -0.75
CA LYS A 60 15.01 7.37 -0.81
C LYS A 60 14.16 7.16 0.44
N PHE A 61 14.45 6.13 1.23
CA PHE A 61 13.61 5.75 2.35
C PHE A 61 14.43 5.06 3.44
N SER A 62 14.42 5.65 4.63
CA SER A 62 14.92 5.00 5.84
C SER A 62 13.74 4.54 6.72
N PRO A 63 13.72 3.29 7.19
CA PRO A 63 12.62 2.76 8.00
C PRO A 63 12.69 3.33 9.43
N PHE A 64 12.08 4.49 9.64
CA PHE A 64 12.03 5.15 10.96
C PHE A 64 10.98 4.57 11.92
N THR A 65 10.07 3.73 11.43
CA THR A 65 9.03 3.11 12.26
C THR A 65 9.33 1.63 12.51
N ARG A 66 8.93 1.12 13.69
CA ARG A 66 9.11 -0.30 14.04
C ARG A 66 8.49 -1.23 12.99
N LYS A 67 7.31 -0.88 12.46
CA LYS A 67 6.66 -1.61 11.35
C LYS A 67 7.51 -1.66 10.08
N ALA A 68 8.11 -0.54 9.69
CA ALA A 68 8.99 -0.48 8.52
C ALA A 68 10.29 -1.29 8.75
N GLN A 69 10.84 -1.26 9.96
CA GLN A 69 12.01 -2.06 10.33
C GLN A 69 11.72 -3.56 10.26
N ILE A 70 10.60 -4.01 10.84
CA ILE A 70 10.17 -5.41 10.76
C ILE A 70 9.95 -5.83 9.30
N ALA A 71 9.29 -5.00 8.48
CA ALA A 71 9.13 -5.30 7.06
C ALA A 71 10.47 -5.46 6.33
N LEU A 72 11.47 -4.64 6.66
CA LEU A 72 12.81 -4.75 6.09
C LEU A 72 13.54 -6.00 6.58
N GLU A 73 13.45 -6.32 7.89
CA GLU A 73 14.00 -7.55 8.46
C GLU A 73 13.43 -8.80 7.76
N ILE A 74 12.11 -8.82 7.52
CA ILE A 74 11.45 -9.91 6.79
C ILE A 74 12.01 -10.00 5.37
N ALA A 75 12.03 -8.88 4.64
CA ALA A 75 12.47 -8.87 3.24
C ALA A 75 13.92 -9.36 3.09
N LYS A 76 14.83 -8.89 3.97
CA LYS A 76 16.22 -9.35 4.02
C LYS A 76 16.32 -10.83 4.42
N GLY A 77 15.60 -11.24 5.46
CA GLY A 77 15.65 -12.61 5.98
C GLY A 77 15.13 -13.66 4.99
N LEU A 78 14.20 -13.27 4.12
CA LEU A 78 13.68 -14.12 3.04
C LEU A 78 14.50 -14.02 1.75
N GLY A 79 15.47 -13.09 1.66
CA GLY A 79 16.26 -12.83 0.46
C GLY A 79 15.45 -12.22 -0.68
N ASP A 80 14.47 -11.37 -0.35
CA ASP A 80 13.49 -10.83 -1.28
C ASP A 80 13.25 -9.33 -1.04
N GLU A 81 14.33 -8.52 -1.00
CA GLU A 81 14.22 -7.07 -0.75
C GLU A 81 13.43 -6.33 -1.84
N LYS A 82 13.34 -6.92 -3.04
CA LYS A 82 12.57 -6.38 -4.17
C LYS A 82 11.06 -6.31 -3.88
N ASN A 83 10.58 -7.11 -2.93
CA ASN A 83 9.17 -7.16 -2.52
C ASN A 83 8.92 -6.49 -1.15
N TYR A 84 9.84 -5.65 -0.67
CA TYR A 84 9.69 -4.91 0.58
C TYR A 84 8.30 -4.25 0.76
N ALA A 85 7.76 -3.61 -0.28
CA ALA A 85 6.46 -2.97 -0.21
C ALA A 85 5.32 -3.95 0.14
N ASN A 86 5.38 -5.19 -0.36
CA ASN A 86 4.42 -6.23 -0.04
C ASN A 86 4.54 -6.68 1.43
N TYR A 87 5.76 -6.90 1.92
CA TYR A 87 5.97 -7.24 3.33
C TYR A 87 5.52 -6.11 4.27
N ARG A 88 5.75 -4.85 3.89
CA ARG A 88 5.25 -3.69 4.64
C ARG A 88 3.73 -3.65 4.70
N LYS A 89 3.05 -3.99 3.61
CA LYS A 89 1.59 -4.11 3.59
C LYS A 89 1.11 -5.20 4.57
N VAL A 90 1.78 -6.36 4.60
CA VAL A 90 1.47 -7.43 5.56
C VAL A 90 1.64 -6.96 7.00
N VAL A 91 2.80 -6.37 7.33
CA VAL A 91 3.08 -5.85 8.69
C VAL A 91 2.06 -4.80 9.12
N ASN A 92 1.62 -3.93 8.21
CA ASN A 92 0.58 -2.96 8.52
C ASN A 92 -0.79 -3.61 8.74
N THR A 93 -1.06 -4.76 8.11
CA THR A 93 -2.36 -5.45 8.18
C THR A 93 -2.51 -6.28 9.44
N ILE A 94 -1.50 -7.08 9.81
CA ILE A 94 -1.58 -8.00 10.96
C ILE A 94 -0.82 -7.53 12.19
N ASP A 95 -0.25 -6.33 12.12
CA ASP A 95 0.63 -5.74 13.12
C ASP A 95 2.02 -6.41 13.22
N GLN A 96 2.96 -5.67 13.82
CA GLN A 96 4.38 -6.02 13.83
C GLN A 96 4.69 -7.34 14.53
N ASP A 97 4.02 -7.63 15.65
CA ASP A 97 4.33 -8.81 16.45
C ASP A 97 3.87 -10.10 15.75
N LYS A 98 2.67 -10.08 15.13
CA LYS A 98 2.17 -11.23 14.37
C LYS A 98 2.96 -11.44 13.08
N ALA A 99 3.31 -10.36 12.38
CA ALA A 99 4.16 -10.47 11.20
C ALA A 99 5.55 -11.04 11.52
N TYR A 100 6.11 -10.69 12.68
CA TYR A 100 7.38 -11.25 13.13
C TYR A 100 7.26 -12.74 13.51
N ARG A 101 6.19 -13.15 14.18
CA ARG A 101 5.89 -14.57 14.47
C ARG A 101 5.75 -15.38 13.18
N LEU A 102 4.98 -14.87 12.22
CA LEU A 102 4.83 -15.45 10.89
C LEU A 102 6.20 -15.65 10.21
N PHE A 103 7.06 -14.64 10.27
CA PHE A 103 8.40 -14.68 9.70
C PHE A 103 9.26 -15.76 10.35
N ARG A 104 9.31 -15.83 11.68
CA ARG A 104 10.04 -16.88 12.40
C ARG A 104 9.55 -18.28 12.03
N SER A 105 8.24 -18.48 12.06
CA SER A 105 7.63 -19.76 11.69
C SER A 105 7.90 -20.13 10.22
N THR A 106 8.02 -19.14 9.31
CA THR A 106 8.41 -19.39 7.92
C THR A 106 9.86 -19.89 7.83
N LEU A 107 10.78 -19.28 8.57
CA LEU A 107 12.18 -19.70 8.59
C LEU A 107 12.35 -21.10 9.18
N ASP A 108 11.60 -21.41 10.23
CA ASP A 108 11.62 -22.75 10.86
C ASP A 108 11.14 -23.82 9.87
N ASP A 109 10.06 -23.58 9.14
CA ASP A 109 9.57 -24.49 8.10
C ASP A 109 10.60 -24.69 6.98
N VAL A 110 11.22 -23.59 6.52
CA VAL A 110 12.24 -23.64 5.46
C VAL A 110 13.41 -24.50 5.91
N LYS A 111 13.89 -24.29 7.14
CA LYS A 111 15.00 -25.06 7.73
C LYS A 111 14.63 -26.53 7.91
N ALA A 112 13.42 -26.82 8.41
CA ALA A 112 12.95 -28.18 8.62
C ALA A 112 12.82 -28.96 7.30
N LYS A 113 12.45 -28.27 6.21
CA LYS A 113 12.23 -28.90 4.89
C LYS A 113 13.45 -28.90 3.97
N GLU A 114 14.52 -28.17 4.32
CA GLU A 114 15.70 -27.95 3.45
C GLU A 114 16.34 -29.26 2.95
N LYS A 115 16.37 -30.30 3.79
CA LYS A 115 16.97 -31.61 3.47
C LYS A 115 15.95 -32.71 3.19
N THR A 116 14.69 -32.35 3.01
CA THR A 116 13.62 -33.32 2.71
C THR A 116 13.41 -33.46 1.20
N ASN A 117 12.63 -34.46 0.78
CA ASN A 117 12.25 -34.63 -0.63
C ASN A 117 11.40 -33.45 -1.16
N ASN A 118 10.84 -32.61 -0.29
CA ASN A 118 9.95 -31.50 -0.63
C ASN A 118 10.42 -30.17 0.01
N PRO A 119 11.57 -29.62 -0.40
CA PRO A 119 12.07 -28.38 0.16
C PRO A 119 11.22 -27.17 -0.23
N VAL A 120 11.21 -26.15 0.62
CA VAL A 120 10.58 -24.86 0.30
C VAL A 120 11.42 -24.13 -0.75
N ARG A 121 10.93 -24.09 -2.00
CA ARG A 121 11.67 -23.53 -3.14
C ARG A 121 11.75 -22.00 -3.14
N ASN A 122 10.72 -21.31 -2.63
CA ASN A 122 10.68 -19.86 -2.56
C ASN A 122 10.15 -19.43 -1.18
N ARG A 123 11.03 -18.82 -0.39
CA ARG A 123 10.78 -18.42 1.00
C ARG A 123 9.73 -17.30 1.09
N GLY A 124 9.79 -16.31 0.21
CA GLY A 124 8.82 -15.23 0.10
C GLY A 124 7.41 -15.72 -0.27
N ALA A 125 7.32 -16.61 -1.25
CA ALA A 125 6.06 -17.23 -1.64
C ALA A 125 5.46 -18.08 -0.49
N TRP A 126 6.30 -18.81 0.25
CA TRP A 126 5.86 -19.58 1.43
C TRP A 126 5.33 -18.68 2.55
N PHE A 127 6.03 -17.59 2.86
CA PHE A 127 5.58 -16.57 3.80
C PHE A 127 4.19 -16.04 3.42
N MET A 128 4.01 -15.65 2.15
CA MET A 128 2.74 -15.13 1.65
C MET A 128 1.62 -16.18 1.65
N TRP A 129 1.94 -17.44 1.40
CA TRP A 129 0.99 -18.54 1.51
C TRP A 129 0.52 -18.71 2.96
N LYS A 130 1.44 -18.73 3.95
CA LYS A 130 1.09 -18.81 5.37
C LYS A 130 0.25 -17.61 5.82
N TYR A 131 0.59 -16.40 5.39
CA TYR A 131 -0.20 -15.20 5.62
C TYR A 131 -1.65 -15.34 5.11
N LYS A 132 -1.83 -15.78 3.86
CA LYS A 132 -3.16 -15.96 3.24
C LYS A 132 -4.00 -17.05 3.91
N ASN A 133 -3.36 -18.02 4.56
CA ASN A 133 -4.01 -19.11 5.27
C ASN A 133 -4.07 -18.90 6.79
N HIS A 134 -3.78 -17.68 7.27
CA HIS A 134 -3.82 -17.32 8.70
C HIS A 134 -2.96 -18.22 9.61
N GLN A 135 -1.80 -18.66 9.11
CA GLN A 135 -0.86 -19.50 9.87
C GLN A 135 0.23 -18.65 10.55
N TYR A 136 -0.14 -17.85 11.56
CA TYR A 136 0.76 -16.95 12.31
C TYR A 136 0.38 -16.74 13.78
#